data_AF-A0A0K8QX24-F1
#
_entry.id   AF-A0A0K8QX24-F1
#
_cell.length_a   1.000
_cell.length_b   1.000
_cell.length_c   1.000
_cell.angle_alpha   90.00
_cell.angle_beta   90.00
_cell.angle_gamma   90.00
#
_symmetry.space_group_name_H-M   'P 1'
#
loop_
_entity.id
_entity.type
_entity.pdbx_description
1 polymer ?
#
loop_
_entity_poly.entity_id
_entity_poly.type
_entity_poly.pdbx_seq_one_letter_code
_entity_poly.pdbx_strand_id
1 'polypeptide(L)'
;MRRFIDTTFFRCLSNGFAEKNIELDEAYDEFVHHLASFCKNEQDLILLSLTLGYTKSEFQSLKQQYTTTQEHTGCFLFIDKSLCIIDSAINIVNLRINNPKILEARVKPLQRSPLYLSDSVGYVDIMEIACGLFYGGILKSITGNIVNFIDVARVFEVGFNFNFADIYKKRDEVIRRKPFKRTEFLNKLIYAIDTESKNKGYL
;
A
#
# COMPACT_ATOMS: atom_id res chain seq x y z
N MET A 1 -17.14 -13.24 -0.02
CA MET A 1 -18.12 -12.87 1.02
C MET A 1 -18.16 -13.84 2.21
N ARG A 2 -18.21 -15.17 2.03
CA ARG A 2 -18.32 -16.15 3.16
C ARG A 2 -17.06 -16.37 4.04
N ARG A 3 -16.03 -15.55 3.89
CA ARG A 3 -14.67 -15.77 4.42
C ARG A 3 -14.61 -16.04 5.92
N PHE A 4 -15.50 -15.42 6.69
CA PHE A 4 -15.54 -15.54 8.15
C PHE A 4 -16.61 -16.52 8.66
N ILE A 5 -17.54 -16.91 7.80
CA ILE A 5 -18.60 -17.88 8.08
C ILE A 5 -18.07 -19.30 7.90
N ASP A 6 -17.10 -19.47 7.01
CA ASP A 6 -16.40 -20.74 6.81
C ASP A 6 -15.34 -21.01 7.90
N THR A 7 -15.18 -20.15 8.92
CA THR A 7 -14.20 -20.37 10.00
C THR A 7 -14.64 -21.51 10.93
N THR A 8 -13.65 -22.17 11.54
CA THR A 8 -13.85 -23.18 12.59
C THR A 8 -14.75 -22.61 13.70
N PHE A 9 -14.44 -21.41 14.15
CA PHE A 9 -15.20 -20.67 15.17
C PHE A 9 -16.68 -20.49 14.81
N PHE A 10 -17.01 -19.95 13.64
CA PHE A 10 -18.41 -19.74 13.26
C PHE A 10 -19.19 -21.05 13.15
N ARG A 11 -18.56 -22.11 12.63
CA ARG A 11 -19.18 -23.44 12.56
C ARG A 11 -19.44 -24.04 13.95
N CYS A 12 -18.49 -23.89 14.88
CA CYS A 12 -18.67 -24.32 16.27
C CYS A 12 -19.86 -23.60 16.93
N LEU A 13 -20.01 -22.30 16.69
CA LEU A 13 -21.16 -21.52 17.17
C LEU A 13 -22.48 -21.91 16.50
N SER A 14 -22.47 -22.29 15.22
CA SER A 14 -23.70 -22.64 14.49
C SER A 14 -24.23 -24.03 14.84
N ASN A 15 -23.34 -24.97 15.18
CA ASN A 15 -23.69 -26.37 15.43
C ASN A 15 -23.91 -26.70 16.93
N GLY A 16 -23.99 -25.69 17.80
CA GLY A 16 -24.36 -25.89 19.21
C GLY A 16 -23.39 -26.75 20.03
N PHE A 17 -22.07 -26.64 19.81
CA PHE A 17 -21.05 -27.46 20.50
C PHE A 17 -21.20 -28.99 20.33
N ALA A 18 -21.70 -29.45 19.18
CA ALA A 18 -21.61 -30.86 18.84
C ALA A 18 -20.16 -31.24 18.46
N GLU A 19 -19.47 -31.87 19.41
CA GLU A 19 -18.32 -32.78 19.23
C GLU A 19 -17.10 -32.24 18.44
N LYS A 20 -16.13 -31.69 19.18
CA LYS A 20 -14.67 -31.97 19.03
C LYS A 20 -13.90 -31.16 20.08
N ASN A 21 -12.75 -31.68 20.50
CA ASN A 21 -11.74 -31.06 21.40
C ASN A 21 -11.17 -29.72 20.87
N ILE A 22 -12.00 -28.80 20.40
CA ILE A 22 -11.58 -27.47 19.94
C ILE A 22 -11.92 -26.50 21.07
N GLU A 23 -10.89 -25.91 21.67
CA GLU A 23 -11.05 -24.83 22.63
C GLU A 23 -11.65 -23.62 21.90
N LEU A 24 -12.87 -23.23 22.26
CA LEU A 24 -13.58 -22.13 21.58
C LEU A 24 -12.81 -20.81 21.67
N ASP A 25 -12.03 -20.63 22.74
CA ASP A 25 -11.11 -19.50 22.91
C ASP A 25 -10.03 -19.47 21.80
N GLU A 26 -9.38 -20.59 21.51
CA GLU A 26 -8.37 -20.66 20.43
C GLU A 26 -8.99 -20.37 19.05
N ALA A 27 -10.17 -20.95 18.78
CA ALA A 27 -10.88 -20.71 17.52
C ALA A 27 -11.31 -19.24 17.39
N TYR A 28 -11.72 -18.61 18.49
CA TYR A 28 -12.05 -17.20 18.54
C TYR A 28 -10.82 -16.33 18.27
N ASP A 29 -9.68 -16.62 18.90
CA ASP A 29 -8.45 -15.89 18.69
C ASP A 29 -7.98 -16.00 17.22
N GLU A 30 -8.04 -17.20 16.62
CA GLU A 30 -7.76 -17.40 15.20
C GLU A 30 -8.68 -16.55 14.30
N PHE A 31 -9.98 -16.52 14.61
CA PHE A 31 -10.96 -15.69 13.92
C PHE A 31 -10.58 -14.20 14.01
N VAL A 32 -10.23 -13.69 15.19
CA VAL A 32 -9.85 -12.28 15.39
C VAL A 32 -8.58 -11.94 14.62
N HIS A 33 -7.57 -12.83 14.63
CA HIS A 33 -6.33 -12.63 13.87
C HIS A 33 -6.58 -12.61 12.36
N HIS A 34 -7.42 -13.52 11.85
CA HIS A 34 -7.78 -13.53 10.43
C HIS A 34 -8.55 -12.26 10.05
N LEU A 35 -9.48 -11.81 10.89
CA LEU A 35 -10.23 -10.57 10.69
C LEU A 35 -9.29 -9.35 10.63
N ALA A 36 -8.39 -9.23 11.61
CA ALA A 36 -7.41 -8.15 11.65
C ALA A 36 -6.47 -8.15 10.43
N SER A 37 -5.98 -9.33 10.04
CA SER A 37 -5.14 -9.50 8.85
C SER A 37 -5.88 -9.09 7.57
N PHE A 38 -7.13 -9.49 7.42
CA PHE A 38 -7.96 -9.11 6.27
C PHE A 38 -8.20 -7.60 6.23
N CYS A 39 -8.59 -6.97 7.34
CA CYS A 39 -8.78 -5.52 7.40
C CYS A 39 -7.50 -4.73 7.10
N LYS A 40 -6.33 -5.26 7.45
CA LYS A 40 -5.03 -4.64 7.18
C LYS A 40 -4.60 -4.76 5.73
N ASN A 41 -4.74 -5.94 5.14
CA ASN A 41 -4.14 -6.28 3.86
C ASN A 41 -5.07 -6.04 2.66
N GLU A 42 -6.39 -6.07 2.87
CA GLU A 42 -7.36 -5.86 1.79
C GLU A 42 -7.40 -4.38 1.35
N GLN A 43 -7.19 -4.17 0.05
CA GLN A 43 -7.19 -2.85 -0.57
C GLN A 43 -8.54 -2.53 -1.20
N ASP A 44 -9.29 -3.55 -1.63
CA ASP A 44 -10.64 -3.37 -2.15
C ASP A 44 -11.61 -3.05 -1.00
N LEU A 45 -11.88 -1.76 -0.81
CA LEU A 45 -12.77 -1.26 0.24
C LEU A 45 -14.21 -1.73 0.06
N ILE A 46 -14.65 -2.01 -1.18
CA ILE A 46 -16.00 -2.50 -1.45
C ILE A 46 -16.10 -3.94 -0.99
N LEU A 47 -15.14 -4.79 -1.40
CA LEU A 47 -15.07 -6.18 -0.97
C LEU A 47 -14.95 -6.30 0.55
N LEU A 48 -14.13 -5.46 1.17
CA LEU A 48 -13.94 -5.40 2.61
C LEU A 48 -15.24 -5.04 3.33
N SER A 49 -15.92 -3.96 2.90
CA SER A 49 -17.18 -3.51 3.50
C SER A 49 -18.30 -4.54 3.35
N LEU A 50 -18.47 -5.13 2.16
CA LEU A 50 -19.49 -6.16 1.91
C LEU A 50 -19.21 -7.43 2.72
N THR A 51 -17.95 -7.84 2.82
CA THR A 51 -17.58 -9.05 3.58
C THR A 51 -17.82 -8.85 5.08
N LEU A 52 -17.45 -7.70 5.65
CA LEU A 52 -17.71 -7.39 7.05
C LEU A 52 -19.22 -7.26 7.34
N GLY A 53 -19.96 -6.57 6.47
CA GLY A 53 -21.41 -6.43 6.59
C GLY A 53 -22.13 -7.77 6.55
N TYR A 54 -21.76 -8.64 5.60
CA TYR A 54 -22.28 -10.00 5.51
C TYR A 54 -21.95 -10.82 6.78
N THR A 55 -20.70 -10.74 7.25
CA THR A 55 -20.29 -11.45 8.46
C THR A 55 -21.11 -10.99 9.67
N LYS A 56 -21.30 -9.67 9.83
CA LYS A 56 -22.12 -9.10 10.89
C LYS A 56 -23.55 -9.64 10.86
N SER A 57 -24.20 -9.65 9.70
CA SER A 57 -25.59 -10.13 9.58
C SER A 57 -25.73 -11.59 10.01
N GLU A 58 -24.76 -12.45 9.68
CA GLU A 58 -24.79 -13.86 10.06
C GLU A 58 -24.60 -14.05 11.57
N PHE A 59 -23.68 -13.30 12.21
CA PHE A 59 -23.56 -13.32 13.67
C PHE A 59 -24.79 -12.77 14.39
N GLN A 60 -25.48 -11.77 13.82
CA GLN A 60 -26.75 -11.28 14.36
C GLN A 60 -27.86 -12.33 14.26
N SER A 61 -27.94 -13.06 13.15
CA SER A 61 -28.84 -14.19 12.98
C SER A 61 -28.57 -15.29 14.00
N LEU A 62 -27.29 -15.66 14.22
CA LEU A 62 -26.91 -16.59 15.28
C LEU A 62 -27.35 -16.09 16.66
N LYS A 63 -27.08 -14.82 16.98
CA LYS A 63 -27.50 -14.23 18.27
C LYS A 63 -29.00 -14.36 18.51
N GLN A 64 -29.82 -14.11 17.49
CA GLN A 64 -31.28 -14.24 17.59
C GLN A 64 -31.69 -15.69 17.90
N GLN A 65 -31.08 -16.67 17.23
CA GLN A 65 -31.35 -18.09 17.48
C GLN A 65 -31.05 -18.48 18.94
N TYR A 66 -29.91 -18.06 19.50
CA TYR A 66 -29.55 -18.36 20.88
C TYR A 66 -30.39 -17.63 21.93
N THR A 67 -30.91 -16.43 21.60
CA THR A 67 -31.78 -15.67 22.51
C THR A 67 -33.12 -16.38 22.75
N THR A 68 -33.59 -17.16 21.78
CA THR A 68 -34.84 -17.93 21.88
C THR A 68 -34.67 -19.24 22.67
N THR A 69 -33.47 -19.82 22.71
CA THR A 69 -33.24 -21.20 23.19
C THR A 69 -32.74 -21.31 24.64
N GLN A 70 -32.43 -20.19 25.33
CA GLN A 70 -32.01 -20.11 26.76
C GLN A 70 -30.81 -20.95 27.26
N GLU A 71 -30.22 -21.86 26.47
CA GLU A 71 -29.32 -22.91 27.00
C GLU A 71 -27.80 -22.65 26.95
N HIS A 72 -27.28 -21.56 26.37
CA HIS A 72 -25.82 -21.44 26.15
C HIS A 72 -25.22 -20.05 26.43
N THR A 73 -25.05 -19.71 27.72
CA THR A 73 -24.44 -18.44 28.17
C THR A 73 -23.02 -18.22 27.61
N GLY A 74 -22.22 -19.29 27.43
CA GLY A 74 -20.87 -19.23 26.88
C GLY A 74 -20.83 -18.79 25.42
N CYS A 75 -21.60 -19.45 24.54
CA CYS A 75 -21.70 -19.09 23.12
C CYS A 75 -22.17 -17.65 22.93
N PHE A 76 -23.13 -17.21 23.74
CA PHE A 76 -23.69 -15.86 23.67
C PHE A 76 -22.61 -14.79 23.90
N LEU A 77 -21.72 -15.00 24.89
CA LEU A 77 -20.61 -14.09 25.15
C LEU A 77 -19.64 -13.96 23.96
N PHE A 78 -19.30 -15.08 23.32
CA PHE A 78 -18.41 -15.07 22.15
C PHE A 78 -19.06 -14.43 20.92
N ILE A 79 -20.36 -14.64 20.73
CA ILE A 79 -21.14 -13.96 19.68
C ILE A 79 -21.11 -12.44 19.91
N ASP A 80 -21.33 -11.98 21.14
CA ASP A 80 -21.29 -10.56 21.48
C ASP A 80 -19.91 -9.94 21.29
N LYS A 81 -18.86 -10.61 21.79
CA LYS A 81 -17.48 -10.19 21.54
C LYS A 81 -17.17 -10.08 20.05
N SER A 82 -17.61 -11.05 19.25
CA SER A 82 -17.39 -11.07 17.80
C SER A 82 -18.10 -9.91 17.11
N LEU A 83 -19.37 -9.65 17.46
CA LEU A 83 -20.12 -8.52 16.95
C LEU A 83 -19.44 -7.19 17.27
N CYS A 84 -18.96 -6.99 18.51
CA CYS A 84 -18.23 -5.77 18.89
C CYS A 84 -16.94 -5.55 18.07
N ILE A 85 -16.18 -6.61 17.80
CA ILE A 85 -14.96 -6.51 16.98
C ILE A 85 -15.31 -6.24 15.52
N ILE A 86 -16.32 -6.91 14.96
CA ILE A 86 -16.78 -6.67 13.59
C ILE A 86 -17.26 -5.21 13.44
N ASP A 87 -17.99 -4.68 14.42
CA ASP A 87 -18.42 -3.28 14.44
C ASP A 87 -17.25 -2.31 14.46
N SER A 88 -16.22 -2.62 15.27
CA SER A 88 -14.98 -1.86 15.31
C SER A 88 -14.26 -1.90 13.95
N ALA A 89 -14.20 -3.07 13.30
CA ALA A 89 -13.63 -3.23 11.98
C ALA A 89 -14.39 -2.42 10.91
N ILE A 90 -15.72 -2.47 10.90
CA ILE A 90 -16.56 -1.67 10.01
C ILE A 90 -16.32 -0.18 10.24
N ASN A 91 -16.25 0.27 11.49
CA ASN A 91 -15.96 1.66 11.82
C ASN A 91 -14.59 2.10 11.31
N ILE A 92 -13.55 1.27 11.44
CA ILE A 92 -12.22 1.54 10.88
C ILE A 92 -12.31 1.69 9.35
N VAL A 93 -13.04 0.81 8.67
CA VAL A 93 -13.22 0.89 7.21
C VAL A 93 -13.97 2.15 6.80
N ASN A 94 -15.02 2.54 7.52
CA ASN A 94 -15.74 3.79 7.29
C ASN A 94 -14.84 5.01 7.51
N LEU A 95 -14.00 4.99 8.54
CA LEU A 95 -12.98 6.03 8.75
C LEU A 95 -11.99 6.08 7.59
N ARG A 96 -11.60 4.93 7.00
CA ARG A 96 -10.76 4.87 5.80
C ARG A 96 -11.43 5.50 4.58
N ILE A 97 -12.69 5.15 4.35
CA ILE A 97 -13.49 5.67 3.24
C ILE A 97 -13.69 7.19 3.37
N ASN A 98 -13.99 7.67 4.59
CA ASN A 98 -14.29 9.07 4.85
C ASN A 98 -13.03 9.96 4.97
N ASN A 99 -11.86 9.38 5.22
CA ASN A 99 -10.60 10.13 5.42
C ASN A 99 -9.44 9.60 4.56
N PRO A 100 -9.58 9.51 3.23
CA PRO A 100 -8.58 8.88 2.36
C PRO A 100 -7.20 9.57 2.45
N LYS A 101 -7.18 10.91 2.53
CA LYS A 101 -5.94 11.71 2.56
C LYS A 101 -5.06 11.49 3.80
N ILE A 102 -5.66 11.25 4.98
CA ILE A 102 -4.93 11.07 6.24
C ILE A 102 -4.25 9.68 6.28
N LEU A 103 -4.88 8.70 5.63
CA LEU A 103 -4.38 7.32 5.60
C LEU A 103 -3.43 7.07 4.44
N GLU A 104 -3.58 7.75 3.30
CA GLU A 104 -2.55 7.81 2.26
C GLU A 104 -1.20 8.31 2.79
N ALA A 105 -1.21 9.23 3.77
CA ALA A 105 0.00 9.73 4.42
C ALA A 105 0.63 8.73 5.41
N ARG A 106 -0.14 7.75 5.92
CA ARG A 106 0.32 6.76 6.92
C ARG A 106 0.54 5.35 6.35
N VAL A 107 -0.08 5.02 5.22
CA VAL A 107 -0.07 3.69 4.57
C VAL A 107 0.70 3.69 3.25
N LYS A 108 1.45 4.75 2.93
CA LYS A 108 2.64 4.52 2.09
C LYS A 108 3.69 3.88 3.00
N PRO A 109 3.93 2.55 3.00
CA PRO A 109 5.33 2.19 3.05
C PRO A 109 5.93 2.98 1.88
N LEU A 110 7.02 3.71 2.11
CA LEU A 110 7.89 3.95 0.98
C LEU A 110 8.14 2.55 0.42
N GLN A 111 7.45 2.16 -0.66
CA GLN A 111 7.95 1.12 -1.54
C GLN A 111 9.28 1.70 -1.99
N ARG A 112 10.32 1.41 -1.22
CA ARG A 112 11.67 1.75 -1.60
C ARG A 112 11.83 1.09 -2.95
N SER A 113 12.23 1.87 -3.93
CA SER A 113 12.54 1.33 -5.23
C SER A 113 13.51 0.14 -5.06
N PRO A 114 13.41 -0.94 -5.83
CA PRO A 114 14.43 -1.98 -5.80
C PRO A 114 15.77 -1.48 -6.38
N LEU A 115 15.78 -0.30 -6.99
CA LEU A 115 16.93 0.29 -7.66
C LEU A 115 17.63 1.33 -6.79
N TYR A 116 18.96 1.33 -6.86
CA TYR A 116 19.84 2.27 -6.19
C TYR A 116 20.89 2.77 -7.18
N LEU A 117 21.41 3.97 -6.94
CA LEU A 117 22.55 4.48 -7.69
C LEU A 117 23.83 3.83 -7.18
N SER A 118 24.79 3.62 -8.08
CA SER A 118 26.15 3.26 -7.67
C SER A 118 26.83 4.44 -6.99
N ASP A 119 27.79 4.17 -6.12
CA ASP A 119 28.55 5.19 -5.38
C ASP A 119 29.31 6.18 -6.30
N SER A 120 29.54 5.78 -7.55
CA SER A 120 30.17 6.60 -8.58
C SER A 120 29.28 7.71 -9.17
N VAL A 121 27.97 7.68 -8.91
CA VAL A 121 27.01 8.63 -9.47
C VAL A 121 26.63 9.67 -8.42
N GLY A 122 26.98 10.93 -8.68
CA GLY A 122 26.65 12.04 -7.79
C GLY A 122 25.21 12.51 -7.99
N TYR A 123 24.63 13.15 -6.97
CA TYR A 123 23.28 13.73 -7.08
C TYR A 123 23.17 14.72 -8.22
N VAL A 124 24.21 15.50 -8.50
CA VAL A 124 24.18 16.50 -9.58
C VAL A 124 24.13 15.84 -10.96
N ASP A 125 24.63 14.60 -11.09
CA ASP A 125 24.58 13.84 -12.33
C ASP A 125 23.15 13.39 -12.64
N ILE A 126 22.39 12.96 -11.62
CA ILE A 126 20.95 12.68 -11.78
C ILE A 126 20.15 13.96 -12.01
N MET A 127 20.54 15.05 -11.35
CA MET A 127 19.92 16.36 -11.56
C MET A 127 20.11 16.86 -13.01
N GLU A 128 21.20 16.47 -13.66
CA GLU A 128 21.44 16.74 -15.09
C GLU A 128 20.35 16.13 -15.96
N ILE A 129 19.99 14.86 -15.71
CA ILE A 129 18.88 14.18 -16.41
C ILE A 129 17.56 14.89 -16.11
N ALA A 130 17.27 15.15 -14.84
CA ALA A 130 16.02 15.80 -14.43
C ALA A 130 15.86 17.18 -15.11
N CYS A 131 16.95 17.96 -15.19
CA CYS A 131 16.98 19.22 -15.93
C CYS A 131 16.73 19.01 -17.42
N GLY A 132 17.40 18.05 -18.05
CA GLY A 132 17.21 17.73 -19.47
C GLY A 132 15.75 17.37 -19.81
N LEU A 133 15.13 16.51 -19.00
CA LEU A 133 13.73 16.12 -19.17
C LEU A 133 12.77 17.30 -19.00
N PHE A 134 12.98 18.11 -17.95
CA PHE A 134 12.12 19.24 -17.65
C PHE A 134 12.21 20.34 -18.71
N TYR A 135 13.43 20.82 -19.00
CA TYR A 135 13.65 21.91 -19.95
C TYR A 135 13.46 21.48 -21.41
N GLY A 136 13.59 20.18 -21.71
CA GLY A 136 13.23 19.63 -23.01
C GLY A 136 11.72 19.66 -23.28
N GLY A 137 10.87 19.93 -22.27
CA GLY A 137 9.43 20.03 -22.44
C GLY A 137 8.75 18.71 -22.84
N ILE A 138 9.41 17.58 -22.65
CA ILE A 138 8.93 16.26 -23.08
C ILE A 138 8.00 15.58 -22.06
N LEU A 139 7.95 16.10 -20.84
CA LEU A 139 7.13 15.55 -19.76
C LEU A 139 5.69 16.08 -19.82
N LYS A 140 4.71 15.21 -19.57
CA LYS A 140 3.29 15.57 -19.48
C LYS A 140 2.73 15.12 -18.13
N SER A 141 1.88 15.94 -17.53
CA SER A 141 1.10 15.52 -16.36
C SER A 141 -0.07 14.64 -16.80
N ILE A 142 -0.36 13.60 -16.01
CA ILE A 142 -1.55 12.75 -16.17
C ILE A 142 -2.83 13.59 -16.08
N THR A 143 -2.80 14.67 -15.28
CA THR A 143 -3.94 15.58 -15.11
C THR A 143 -4.01 16.67 -16.18
N GLY A 144 -3.10 16.70 -17.15
CA GLY A 144 -3.01 17.75 -18.17
C GLY A 144 -2.42 19.09 -17.68
N ASN A 145 -2.05 19.19 -16.40
CA ASN A 145 -1.44 20.38 -15.82
C ASN A 145 0.03 20.57 -16.26
N ILE A 146 0.53 21.81 -16.10
CA ILE A 146 1.94 22.15 -16.28
C ILE A 146 2.77 21.34 -15.28
N VAL A 147 3.80 20.66 -15.78
CA VAL A 147 4.73 19.88 -14.95
C VAL A 147 5.57 20.84 -14.11
N ASN A 148 5.66 20.61 -12.79
CA ASN A 148 6.56 21.35 -11.90
C ASN A 148 7.91 20.63 -11.79
N PHE A 149 9.00 21.39 -11.75
CA PHE A 149 10.35 20.84 -11.60
C PHE A 149 10.53 20.01 -10.33
N ILE A 150 9.91 20.43 -9.21
CA ILE A 150 9.96 19.68 -7.95
C ILE A 150 9.39 18.28 -8.13
N ASP A 151 8.28 18.15 -8.88
CA ASP A 151 7.65 16.86 -9.10
C ASP A 151 8.55 15.94 -9.93
N VAL A 152 9.24 16.50 -10.93
CA VAL A 152 10.26 15.76 -11.70
C VAL A 152 11.38 15.26 -10.78
N ALA A 153 11.96 16.14 -9.96
CA ALA A 153 13.04 15.76 -9.06
C ALA A 153 12.61 14.68 -8.05
N ARG A 154 11.40 14.78 -7.49
CA ARG A 154 10.86 13.79 -6.55
C ARG A 154 10.67 12.41 -7.17
N VAL A 155 10.37 12.33 -8.47
CA VAL A 155 10.30 11.04 -9.19
C VAL A 155 11.66 10.32 -9.15
N PHE A 156 12.77 11.05 -9.30
CA PHE A 156 14.11 10.48 -9.20
C PHE A 156 14.47 10.07 -7.76
N GLU A 157 14.11 10.89 -6.77
CA GLU A 157 14.34 10.57 -5.34
C GLU A 157 13.67 9.25 -4.95
N VAL A 158 12.39 9.09 -5.33
CA VAL A 158 11.63 7.86 -5.08
C VAL A 158 12.18 6.70 -5.93
N GLY A 159 12.47 6.96 -7.21
CA GLY A 159 12.90 5.94 -8.17
C GLY A 159 14.25 5.31 -7.85
N PHE A 160 15.11 6.00 -7.10
CA PHE A 160 16.47 5.53 -6.79
C PHE A 160 16.83 5.61 -5.29
N ASN A 161 15.84 5.81 -4.42
CA ASN A 161 15.98 5.85 -2.96
C ASN A 161 17.03 6.84 -2.43
N PHE A 162 17.08 8.06 -2.98
CA PHE A 162 17.96 9.10 -2.47
C PHE A 162 17.20 10.42 -2.29
N ASN A 163 17.86 11.42 -1.69
CA ASN A 163 17.29 12.75 -1.50
C ASN A 163 18.30 13.81 -1.96
N PHE A 164 17.85 14.79 -2.75
CA PHE A 164 18.68 15.89 -3.26
C PHE A 164 19.06 16.93 -2.19
N ALA A 165 18.42 16.86 -1.02
CA ALA A 165 18.38 17.83 0.08
C ALA A 165 17.79 19.19 -0.32
N ASP A 166 18.41 19.86 -1.28
CA ASP A 166 17.97 21.14 -1.83
C ASP A 166 17.90 21.04 -3.36
N ILE A 167 16.69 20.77 -3.85
CA ILE A 167 16.39 20.57 -5.28
C ILE A 167 16.75 21.81 -6.10
N TYR A 168 16.49 23.03 -5.60
CA TYR A 168 16.77 24.25 -6.34
C TYR A 168 18.25 24.55 -6.40
N LYS A 169 18.98 24.37 -5.30
CA LYS A 169 20.44 24.51 -5.30
C LYS A 169 21.10 23.51 -6.24
N LYS A 170 20.65 22.25 -6.26
CA LYS A 170 21.19 21.23 -7.17
C LYS A 170 20.88 21.53 -8.63
N ARG A 171 19.69 22.05 -8.93
CA ARG A 171 19.34 22.56 -10.26
C ARG A 171 20.27 23.70 -10.67
N ASP A 172 20.50 24.67 -9.80
CA ASP A 172 21.40 25.79 -10.08
C ASP A 172 22.85 25.34 -10.26
N GLU A 173 23.32 24.34 -9.49
CA GLU A 173 24.63 23.73 -9.68
C GLU A 173 24.78 23.14 -11.10
N VAL A 174 23.73 22.50 -11.65
CA VAL A 174 23.75 22.04 -13.05
C VAL A 174 23.81 23.23 -14.01
N ILE A 175 22.93 24.21 -13.87
CA ILE A 175 22.81 25.34 -14.81
C ILE A 175 24.08 26.20 -14.83
N ARG A 176 24.73 26.39 -13.67
CA ARG A 176 25.92 27.24 -13.52
C ARG A 176 27.23 26.55 -13.86
N ARG A 177 27.25 25.23 -14.11
CA ARG A 177 28.46 24.51 -14.55
C ARG A 177 29.00 25.08 -15.86
N LYS A 178 30.32 24.93 -16.02
CA LYS A 178 31.01 25.19 -17.30
C LYS A 178 30.37 24.34 -18.40
N PRO A 179 30.17 24.86 -19.62
CA PRO A 179 29.42 24.18 -20.68
C PRO A 179 29.85 22.72 -20.91
N PHE A 180 31.15 22.44 -20.97
CA PHE A 180 31.68 21.08 -21.19
C PHE A 180 31.50 20.11 -20.01
N LYS A 181 31.25 20.62 -18.79
CA LYS A 181 30.93 19.80 -17.60
C LYS A 181 29.43 19.76 -17.30
N ARG A 182 28.64 20.57 -18.01
CA ARG A 182 27.21 20.73 -17.76
C ARG A 182 26.43 19.49 -18.15
N THR A 183 26.88 18.79 -19.20
CA THR A 183 26.22 17.60 -19.75
C THR A 183 27.12 16.35 -19.70
N GLU A 184 28.07 16.31 -18.77
CA GLU A 184 29.09 15.26 -18.73
C GLU A 184 28.47 13.88 -18.46
N PHE A 185 27.44 13.82 -17.62
CA PHE A 185 26.79 12.55 -17.32
C PHE A 185 25.94 12.04 -18.48
N LEU A 186 25.17 12.91 -19.12
CA LEU A 186 24.40 12.58 -20.32
C LEU A 186 25.32 12.09 -21.44
N ASN A 187 26.50 12.71 -21.63
CA ASN A 187 27.50 12.24 -22.59
C ASN A 187 27.99 10.82 -22.26
N LYS A 188 28.19 10.49 -20.98
CA LYS A 188 28.54 9.11 -20.55
C LYS A 188 27.42 8.12 -20.88
N LEU A 189 26.16 8.51 -20.69
CA LEU A 189 25.01 7.67 -21.05
C LEU A 189 24.89 7.43 -22.55
N ILE A 190 25.11 8.47 -23.37
CA ILE A 190 25.19 8.34 -24.84
C ILE A 190 26.28 7.33 -25.22
N TYR A 191 27.49 7.49 -24.69
CA TYR A 191 28.60 6.59 -24.95
C TYR A 191 28.30 5.14 -24.55
N ALA A 192 27.59 4.92 -23.44
CA ALA A 192 27.20 3.58 -23.00
C ALA A 192 26.25 2.90 -24.01
N ILE A 193 25.28 3.65 -24.54
CA ILE A 193 24.35 3.16 -25.57
C ILE A 193 25.09 2.85 -26.88
N ASP A 194 25.97 3.76 -27.33
CA ASP A 194 26.76 3.56 -28.55
C ASP A 194 27.68 2.33 -28.45
N THR A 195 28.28 2.12 -27.28
CA THR A 195 29.11 0.94 -27.01
C THR A 195 28.30 -0.34 -27.11
N GLU A 196 27.12 -0.38 -26.50
CA GLU A 196 26.22 -1.55 -26.58
C GLU A 196 25.70 -1.78 -28.00
N SER A 197 25.46 -0.70 -28.76
CA SER A 197 25.05 -0.76 -30.16
C SER A 197 26.13 -1.40 -31.05
N LYS A 198 27.40 -1.00 -30.87
CA LYS A 198 28.57 -1.63 -31.54
C LYS A 198 28.74 -3.09 -31.15
N ASN A 199 28.60 -3.41 -29.86
CA ASN A 199 28.71 -4.80 -29.39
C ASN A 199 27.67 -5.73 -30.04
N LYS A 200 26.50 -5.18 -30.41
CA LYS A 200 25.45 -5.89 -31.13
C LYS A 200 25.55 -5.81 -32.65
N GLY A 201 26.53 -5.09 -33.20
CA GLY A 201 26.79 -4.96 -34.63
C GLY A 201 25.81 -4.05 -35.37
N TYR A 202 25.13 -3.13 -34.68
CA TYR A 202 24.28 -2.12 -35.34
C TYR A 202 25.06 -0.90 -35.84
N LEU A 203 26.26 -0.66 -35.30
CA LEU A 203 27.20 0.42 -35.64
C LEU A 203 28.57 -0.14 -36.01
#